data_AF-A0A5C9EDW1-F1
#
_entry.id   AF-A0A5C9EDW1-F1
#
_cell.length_a   1.000
_cell.length_b   1.000
_cell.length_c   1.000
_cell.angle_alpha   90.00
_cell.angle_beta   90.00
_cell.angle_gamma   90.00
#
_symmetry.space_group_name_H-M   'P 1'
#
loop_
_entity.id
_entity.type
_entity.pdbx_description
1 polymer ?
#
loop_
_entity_poly.entity_id
_entity_poly.type
_entity_poly.pdbx_seq_one_letter_code
_entity_poly.pdbx_strand_id
1 'polypeptide(L)'
;MRKKERMNHLDPKYVIYHDLIGFKIKVKPKSKKSGFRDYGTVINDTENMLVTQQEDNSVKNLIKKNYLFRILLPDSEEGSIVLEVDGAKLVGRPENRLRNLKKKRR
;
A
#
# COMPACT_ATOMS: atom_id res chain seq x y z
N MET A 1 -9.57 -14.80 -19.22
CA MET A 1 -8.57 -15.04 -18.15
C MET A 1 -7.31 -14.18 -18.38
N ARG A 2 -7.37 -12.85 -18.17
CA ARG A 2 -6.32 -11.89 -18.59
C ARG A 2 -5.96 -10.88 -17.48
N LYS A 3 -5.75 -11.34 -16.23
CA LYS A 3 -5.32 -10.45 -15.13
C LYS A 3 -4.06 -10.91 -14.39
N LYS A 4 -3.58 -12.14 -14.60
CA LYS A 4 -2.44 -12.70 -13.85
C LYS A 4 -1.06 -12.24 -14.37
N GLU A 5 -0.99 -11.71 -15.61
CA GLU A 5 0.28 -11.41 -16.30
C GLU A 5 0.90 -10.02 -16.02
N ARG A 6 0.31 -9.19 -15.14
CA ARG A 6 0.87 -7.87 -14.79
C ARG A 6 1.45 -7.76 -13.39
N MET A 7 1.58 -8.87 -12.66
CA MET A 7 2.23 -8.90 -11.35
C MET A 7 3.68 -9.30 -11.53
N ASN A 8 4.41 -8.50 -12.31
CA ASN A 8 5.86 -8.59 -12.40
C ASN A 8 6.43 -8.49 -10.98
N HIS A 9 7.06 -9.57 -10.52
CA HIS A 9 7.87 -9.69 -9.30
C HIS A 9 8.14 -8.35 -8.59
N LEU A 10 7.21 -7.96 -7.71
CA LEU A 10 7.35 -6.73 -6.92
C LEU A 10 8.27 -7.03 -5.75
N ASP A 11 9.54 -6.63 -5.90
CA ASP A 11 10.47 -6.66 -4.78
C ASP A 11 9.91 -5.82 -3.62
N PRO A 12 9.71 -6.40 -2.41
CA PRO A 12 9.14 -5.69 -1.27
C PRO A 12 9.83 -4.37 -0.96
N LYS A 13 11.14 -4.25 -1.27
CA LYS A 13 11.91 -3.03 -1.03
C LYS A 13 11.48 -1.85 -1.89
N TYR A 14 10.75 -2.11 -2.98
CA TYR A 14 10.34 -1.09 -3.94
C TYR A 14 8.84 -0.75 -3.92
N VAL A 15 8.01 -1.54 -3.25
CA VAL A 15 6.55 -1.33 -3.18
C VAL A 15 6.18 0.10 -2.75
N ILE A 16 6.92 0.69 -1.81
CA ILE A 16 6.66 2.05 -1.32
C ILE A 16 6.79 3.14 -2.40
N TYR A 17 7.42 2.83 -3.53
CA TYR A 17 7.61 3.77 -4.64
C TYR A 17 6.54 3.64 -5.74
N HIS A 18 5.79 2.55 -5.77
CA HIS A 18 4.71 2.32 -6.72
C HIS A 18 3.37 2.84 -6.18
N ASP A 19 2.37 2.96 -7.05
CA ASP A 19 1.00 3.13 -6.58
C ASP A 19 0.58 1.88 -5.80
N LEU A 20 -0.26 2.09 -4.79
CA LEU A 20 -0.73 1.02 -3.92
C LEU A 20 -2.12 0.50 -4.34
N ILE A 21 -2.60 0.82 -5.55
CA ILE A 21 -3.94 0.42 -6.00
C ILE A 21 -3.98 -1.10 -6.21
N GLY A 22 -5.05 -1.73 -5.74
CA GLY A 22 -5.24 -3.18 -5.85
C GLY A 22 -4.65 -4.00 -4.71
N PHE A 23 -3.82 -3.42 -3.84
CA PHE A 23 -3.32 -4.13 -2.66
C PHE A 23 -4.37 -4.20 -1.55
N LYS A 24 -4.45 -5.36 -0.89
CA LYS A 24 -5.14 -5.50 0.39
C LYS A 24 -4.29 -4.92 1.50
N ILE A 25 -4.91 -4.17 2.41
CA ILE A 25 -4.20 -3.54 3.52
C ILE A 25 -4.85 -3.81 4.87
N LYS A 26 -4.00 -3.90 5.90
CA LYS A 26 -4.40 -3.71 7.30
C LYS A 26 -3.82 -2.41 7.81
N VAL A 27 -4.53 -1.73 8.71
CA VAL A 27 -4.10 -0.42 9.23
C VAL A 27 -4.18 -0.35 10.74
N LYS A 28 -3.28 0.44 11.32
CA LYS A 28 -3.28 0.80 12.74
C LYS A 28 -3.15 2.32 12.88
N PRO A 29 -4.14 3.02 13.46
CA PRO A 29 -4.03 4.44 13.76
C PRO A 29 -2.88 4.69 14.73
N LYS A 30 -2.02 5.68 14.45
CA LYS A 30 -0.93 6.05 15.36
C LYS A 30 -1.44 6.68 16.67
N SER A 31 -2.61 7.30 16.64
CA SER A 31 -3.23 7.98 17.78
C SER A 31 -3.84 7.03 18.82
N LYS A 32 -3.92 5.72 18.52
CA LYS A 32 -4.58 4.74 19.41
C LYS A 32 -3.67 3.55 19.68
N LYS A 33 -3.68 3.08 20.93
CA LYS A 33 -3.09 1.79 21.31
C LYS A 33 -4.02 0.66 20.86
N SER A 34 -4.12 0.44 19.56
CA SER A 34 -4.89 -0.66 18.96
C SER A 34 -4.00 -1.58 18.11
N GLY A 35 -4.49 -2.78 17.82
CA GLY A 35 -3.89 -3.65 16.80
C GLY A 35 -4.17 -3.16 15.38
N PHE A 36 -3.59 -3.86 14.40
CA PHE A 36 -3.93 -3.72 13.00
C PHE A 36 -5.31 -4.31 12.72
N ARG A 37 -6.08 -3.66 11.84
CA ARG A 37 -7.40 -4.12 11.38
C ARG A 37 -7.45 -4.17 9.87
N ASP A 38 -8.15 -5.16 9.32
CA ASP A 38 -8.44 -5.23 7.89
C ASP A 38 -9.17 -3.96 7.43
N TYR A 39 -8.69 -3.40 6.32
CA TYR A 39 -9.23 -2.18 5.72
C TYR A 39 -9.47 -2.34 4.22
N GLY A 40 -9.59 -3.57 3.76
CA GLY A 40 -9.96 -3.90 2.39
C GLY A 40 -8.87 -3.58 1.37
N THR A 41 -9.31 -3.24 0.15
CA THR A 41 -8.45 -3.04 -1.02
C THR A 41 -8.31 -1.56 -1.34
N VAL A 42 -7.10 -1.11 -1.62
CA VAL A 42 -6.86 0.27 -2.08
C VAL A 42 -7.42 0.45 -3.49
N ILE A 43 -8.27 1.46 -3.66
CA ILE A 43 -8.88 1.81 -4.95
C ILE A 43 -8.35 3.15 -5.49
N ASN A 44 -7.69 3.96 -4.66
CA ASN A 44 -7.02 5.18 -5.10
C ASN A 44 -5.84 5.55 -4.19
N ASP A 45 -4.79 6.12 -4.78
CA ASP A 45 -3.56 6.55 -4.11
C ASP A 45 -3.24 8.00 -4.52
N THR A 46 -3.50 8.93 -3.60
CA THR A 46 -3.26 10.37 -3.81
C THR A 46 -2.02 10.81 -3.04
N GLU A 47 -1.67 12.10 -3.10
CA GLU A 47 -0.51 12.63 -2.39
C GLU A 47 -0.49 12.29 -0.88
N ASN A 48 -1.61 12.53 -0.19
CA ASN A 48 -1.70 12.42 1.26
C ASN A 48 -2.64 11.32 1.75
N MET A 49 -3.44 10.73 0.86
CA MET A 49 -4.49 9.79 1.24
C MET A 49 -4.42 8.49 0.44
N LEU A 50 -4.79 7.40 1.09
CA LEU A 50 -5.25 6.19 0.44
C LEU A 50 -6.77 6.08 0.58
N VAL A 51 -7.43 5.70 -0.51
CA VAL A 51 -8.85 5.40 -0.54
C VAL A 51 -9.00 3.90 -0.63
N THR A 52 -9.78 3.30 0.26
CA THR A 52 -9.98 1.86 0.33
C THR A 52 -11.45 1.48 0.22
N GLN A 53 -11.72 0.39 -0.48
CA GLN A 53 -13.02 -0.27 -0.50
C GLN A 53 -13.02 -1.45 0.49
N GLN A 54 -13.97 -1.45 1.41
CA GLN A 54 -14.20 -2.53 2.36
C GLN A 54 -15.01 -3.67 1.71
N GLU A 55 -15.13 -4.81 2.40
CA GLU A 55 -15.93 -5.96 1.93
C GLU A 55 -17.42 -5.63 1.78
N ASP A 56 -17.95 -4.73 2.62
CA ASP A 56 -19.33 -4.22 2.54
C ASP A 56 -19.53 -3.15 1.45
N ASN A 57 -18.56 -2.99 0.55
CA ASN A 57 -18.47 -1.94 -0.48
C ASN A 57 -18.38 -0.50 0.04
N SER A 58 -18.26 -0.28 1.36
CA SER A 58 -18.05 1.06 1.90
C SER A 58 -16.66 1.59 1.52
N VAL A 59 -16.58 2.90 1.28
CA VAL A 59 -15.34 3.58 0.93
C VAL A 59 -14.81 4.32 2.15
N LYS A 60 -13.51 4.15 2.44
CA LYS A 60 -12.82 4.83 3.54
C LYS A 60 -11.62 5.61 3.04
N ASN A 61 -11.49 6.84 3.55
CA ASN A 61 -10.34 7.71 3.28
C ASN A 61 -9.37 7.66 4.46
N LEU A 62 -8.11 7.36 4.16
CA LEU A 62 -7.05 7.21 5.15
C LEU A 62 -5.95 8.24 4.90
N ILE A 63 -5.78 9.18 5.83
CA ILE A 63 -4.68 10.15 5.78
C ILE A 63 -3.37 9.42 6.13
N LYS A 64 -2.50 9.20 5.14
CA LYS A 64 -1.32 8.33 5.23
C LYS A 64 -0.49 8.54 6.49
N LYS A 65 -0.11 9.80 6.80
CA LYS A 65 0.74 10.15 7.95
C LYS A 65 0.20 9.69 9.31
N ASN A 66 -1.11 9.47 9.43
CA ASN A 66 -1.79 9.11 10.67
C ASN A 66 -1.82 7.59 10.96
N TYR A 67 -1.34 6.75 10.03
CA TYR A 67 -1.47 5.29 10.13
C TYR A 67 -0.15 4.57 9.93
N LEU A 68 -0.05 3.39 10.53
CA LEU A 68 0.84 2.32 10.09
C LEU A 68 0.05 1.40 9.16
N PHE A 69 0.67 0.95 8.08
CA PHE A 69 0.07 0.10 7.07
C PHE A 69 0.78 -1.24 7.02
N ARG A 70 0.01 -2.32 6.88
CA ARG A 70 0.48 -3.64 6.47
C ARG A 70 -0.09 -3.93 5.10
N ILE A 71 0.78 -3.99 4.10
CA ILE A 71 0.41 -4.22 2.70
C ILE A 71 0.63 -5.70 2.41
N LEU A 72 -0.44 -6.38 1.97
CA LEU A 72 -0.35 -7.79 1.61
C LEU A 72 0.08 -7.88 0.14
N LEU A 73 1.29 -8.40 -0.08
CA LEU A 73 1.83 -8.59 -1.42
C LEU A 73 1.38 -9.96 -1.94
N PRO A 74 0.57 -10.03 -3.01
CA PRO A 74 0.19 -11.29 -3.61
C PRO A 74 1.39 -11.92 -4.34
N ASP A 75 1.60 -13.20 -4.12
CA ASP A 75 2.59 -14.06 -4.78
C ASP A 75 4.05 -13.57 -4.74
N SER A 76 4.74 -13.92 -3.65
CA SER A 76 6.15 -14.30 -3.76
C SER A 76 6.25 -15.83 -3.78
N GLU A 77 7.31 -16.39 -4.36
CA GLU A 77 7.56 -17.84 -4.38
C GLU A 77 7.61 -18.46 -2.95
N GLU A 78 7.74 -17.63 -1.92
CA GLU A 78 7.74 -17.99 -0.48
C GLU A 78 6.39 -17.78 0.23
N GLY A 79 5.33 -17.42 -0.49
CA GLY A 79 3.99 -17.16 0.07
C GLY A 79 3.64 -15.67 0.16
N SER A 80 2.59 -15.35 0.95
CA SER A 80 2.09 -13.97 1.12
C SER A 80 3.00 -13.16 2.03
N ILE A 81 3.75 -12.21 1.47
CA ILE A 81 4.58 -11.27 2.24
C ILE A 81 3.71 -10.14 2.77
N VAL A 82 3.93 -9.76 4.03
CA VAL A 82 3.30 -8.59 4.64
C VAL A 82 4.35 -7.50 4.85
N LEU A 83 4.22 -6.40 4.12
CA LEU A 83 5.09 -5.23 4.29
C LEU A 83 4.48 -4.27 5.30
N GLU A 84 5.13 -4.10 6.47
CA GLU A 84 4.77 -3.08 7.43
C GLU A 84 5.50 -1.76 7.12
N VAL A 85 4.75 -0.67 6.96
CA VAL A 85 5.26 0.64 6.58
C VAL A 85 4.60 1.75 7.38
N ASP A 86 5.40 2.70 7.84
CA ASP A 86 4.90 3.97 8.35
C ASP A 86 4.32 4.79 7.19
N GLY A 87 3.04 5.14 7.27
CA GLY A 87 2.36 5.90 6.22
C GLY A 87 2.96 7.26 5.91
N ALA A 88 3.74 7.87 6.81
CA ALA A 88 4.52 9.07 6.51
C ALA A 88 5.53 8.84 5.36
N LYS A 89 6.05 7.61 5.20
CA LYS A 89 6.93 7.23 4.08
C LYS A 89 6.20 7.09 2.74
N LEU A 90 4.87 7.02 2.77
CA LEU A 90 4.01 6.91 1.58
C LEU A 90 3.47 8.27 1.13
N VAL A 91 3.75 9.35 1.88
CA VAL A 91 3.35 10.71 1.52
C VAL A 91 4.10 11.13 0.26
N GLY A 92 3.35 11.67 -0.70
CA GLY A 92 3.82 12.00 -2.04
C GLY A 92 3.02 11.27 -3.11
N ARG A 93 2.80 11.95 -4.23
CA ARG A 93 2.08 11.37 -5.37
C ARG A 93 2.83 10.16 -5.94
N PRO A 94 2.14 9.09 -6.39
CA PRO A 94 2.77 7.87 -6.90
C PRO A 94 3.87 8.14 -7.94
N GLU A 95 3.62 9.04 -8.89
CA GLU A 95 4.56 9.41 -9.95
C GLU A 95 5.85 10.05 -9.41
N ASN A 96 5.77 10.79 -8.30
CA ASN A 96 6.92 11.41 -7.66
C ASN A 96 7.72 10.38 -6.85
N ARG A 97 7.02 9.45 -6.17
CA ARG A 97 7.67 8.35 -5.46
C ARG A 97 8.43 7.43 -6.42
N LEU A 98 7.85 7.12 -7.58
CA LEU A 98 8.51 6.31 -8.62
C LEU A 98 9.79 6.97 -9.18
N ARG A 99 9.83 8.30 -9.26
CA ARG A 99 11.05 9.04 -9.67
C ARG A 99 12.18 8.89 -8.65
N ASN A 100 11.86 8.84 -7.36
CA ASN A 100 12.87 8.67 -6.30
C ASN A 100 13.52 7.27 -6.35
N LEU A 101 12.78 6.24 -6.78
CA LEU A 101 13.35 4.92 -7.02
C LEU A 101 14.46 4.95 -8.09
N LYS A 102 14.25 5.68 -9.20
CA LYS A 102 15.23 5.79 -10.28
C LYS A 102 16.53 6.47 -9.85
N LYS A 103 16.47 7.41 -8.91
CA LYS A 103 17.65 8.08 -8.34
C LYS A 103 18.49 7.13 -7.48
N LYS A 104 17.86 6.20 -6.77
CA LYS A 104 18.52 5.26 -5.86
C LYS A 104 19.26 4.12 -6.56
N ARG A 105 19.02 3.92 -7.86
CA ARG A 105 19.67 2.89 -8.69
C ARG A 105 20.86 3.43 -9.50
N ARG A 106 21.15 4.73 -9.40
CA ARG A 106 22.33 5.39 -9.95
C ARG A 106 23.37 5.54 -8.85
#